data_AF-A0A402DBV4-F1
#
_entry.id   AF-A0A402DBV4-F1
#
_cell.length_a   1.000
_cell.length_b   1.000
_cell.length_c   1.000
_cell.angle_alpha   90.00
_cell.angle_beta   90.00
_cell.angle_gamma   90.00
#
_symmetry.space_group_name_H-M   'P 1'
#
loop_
_entity.id
_entity.type
_entity.pdbx_description
1 polymer ?
#
loop_
_entity_poly.entity_id
_entity_poly.type
_entity_poly.pdbx_seq_one_letter_code
_entity_poly.pdbx_strand_id
1 'polypeptide(L)'
;MLDQMMKMLEGQQIGSYRLNKFLGAGSFGGVFHASEMVRNTSVQEVAIKVIPESSDDKLIELQNARKLEHSNLIKAYSVGEFRFLNTEMLYLVMELAQGSLENHIAKGSLSSGEIKNITAQVAQGLSYLHSQNKVHRDLKPGNILKINQQYKLADFGLIRTLNNKSHTQTVNNGGTIIYMPPEAFKGDISAGWDMWSLGIMLIEMTTNQFPYKFDNDINQLMARVMNCDLQIPTLPREFKPIIEGYLQKDRRQRWTAQQVLNALQPQAQPTGKMPVSQIPLKTAKADFTQLDRYLKNGQWREADEETAKVMYEIMGLRTRKVMGTELRECLLKEDNCKNFSREELKIIDQLWVKYSDGKFGFSVQKKIWLECGGEIGIFDWDIFCKFGDKIGWRKGWWLDKEWLYFSSLTFSSATAPRGHLPALEFGIRWWYGSGKADAKERACNIFLFSRL
;
A
#
# COMPACT_ATOMS: atom_id res chain seq x y z
N MET A 1 31.57 6.95 22.86
CA MET A 1 32.77 6.65 22.03
C MET A 1 32.52 7.00 20.56
N LEU A 2 31.44 6.51 19.93
CA LEU A 2 31.10 6.84 18.54
C LEU A 2 30.94 8.35 18.29
N ASP A 3 30.20 9.07 19.14
CA ASP A 3 30.00 10.53 19.01
C ASP A 3 31.29 11.34 19.07
N GLN A 4 32.24 10.94 19.92
CA GLN A 4 33.54 11.61 20.04
C GLN A 4 34.36 11.39 18.77
N MET A 5 34.40 10.17 18.25
CA MET A 5 35.06 9.85 16.98
C MET A 5 34.42 10.63 15.81
N MET A 6 33.09 10.70 15.75
CA MET A 6 32.38 11.46 14.72
C MET A 6 32.68 12.95 14.80
N LYS A 7 32.75 13.54 16.00
CA LYS A 7 33.13 14.95 16.16
C LYS A 7 34.55 15.25 15.65
N MET A 8 35.47 14.28 15.67
CA MET A 8 36.83 14.46 15.11
C MET A 8 36.85 14.57 13.59
N LEU A 9 35.78 14.13 12.90
CA LEU A 9 35.64 14.28 11.45
C LEU A 9 35.21 15.70 11.05
N GLU A 10 34.74 16.52 11.99
CA GLU A 10 34.38 17.90 11.70
C GLU A 10 35.63 18.69 11.24
N GLY A 11 35.48 19.43 10.15
CA GLY A 11 36.55 20.14 9.46
C GLY A 11 37.35 19.30 8.45
N GLN A 12 37.22 17.96 8.46
CA GLN A 12 37.96 17.09 7.55
C GLN A 12 37.40 17.14 6.13
N GLN A 13 38.25 16.80 5.15
CA GLN A 13 37.86 16.64 3.76
C GLN A 13 37.82 15.15 3.38
N ILE A 14 36.70 14.72 2.80
CA ILE A 14 36.50 13.37 2.26
C ILE A 14 36.12 13.47 0.78
N GLY A 15 36.99 12.97 -0.10
CA GLY A 15 36.83 13.17 -1.54
C GLY A 15 36.71 14.66 -1.90
N SER A 16 35.65 15.02 -2.61
CA SER A 16 35.32 16.41 -2.95
C SER A 16 34.60 17.17 -1.83
N TYR A 17 34.32 16.58 -0.68
CA TYR A 17 33.44 17.17 0.34
C TYR A 17 34.19 17.60 1.59
N ARG A 18 33.90 18.80 2.08
CA ARG A 18 34.35 19.28 3.39
C ARG A 18 33.24 19.08 4.42
N LEU A 19 33.53 18.33 5.49
CA LEU A 19 32.60 18.10 6.59
C LEU A 19 32.58 19.32 7.50
N ASN A 20 31.58 20.19 7.35
CA ASN A 20 31.59 21.51 8.00
C ASN A 20 31.14 21.45 9.47
N LYS A 21 30.02 20.77 9.74
CA LYS A 21 29.41 20.73 11.07
C LYS A 21 28.76 19.38 11.33
N PHE A 22 29.06 18.78 12.46
CA PHE A 22 28.36 17.59 12.93
C PHE A 22 26.92 17.93 13.35
N LEU A 23 25.95 17.22 12.78
CA LEU A 23 24.51 17.43 13.04
C LEU A 23 23.96 16.48 14.09
N GLY A 24 24.52 15.27 14.18
CA GLY A 24 24.11 14.27 15.17
C GLY A 24 24.57 12.87 14.79
N ALA A 25 24.45 11.94 15.74
CA ALA A 25 24.71 10.51 15.51
C ALA A 25 23.50 9.67 15.91
N GLY A 26 23.34 8.56 15.20
CA GLY A 26 22.40 7.49 15.54
C GLY A 26 23.11 6.14 15.55
N SER A 27 22.33 5.07 15.68
CA SER A 27 22.82 3.68 15.66
C SER A 27 23.59 3.31 14.39
N PHE A 28 23.41 4.07 13.30
CA PHE A 28 23.97 3.79 11.98
C PHE A 28 25.09 4.76 11.57
N GLY A 29 25.59 5.59 12.50
CA GLY A 29 26.69 6.52 12.25
C GLY A 29 26.34 7.99 12.46
N GLY A 30 27.20 8.88 11.96
CA GLY A 30 27.13 10.33 12.16
C GLY A 30 26.68 11.07 10.90
N VAL A 31 25.89 12.13 11.05
CA VAL A 31 25.45 13.00 9.94
C VAL A 31 26.10 14.37 10.07
N PHE A 32 26.58 14.90 8.95
CA PHE A 32 27.27 16.18 8.85
C PHE A 32 26.60 17.08 7.83
N HIS A 33 26.55 18.37 8.13
CA HIS A 33 26.45 19.41 7.13
C HIS A 33 27.80 19.52 6.42
N ALA A 34 27.81 19.50 5.09
CA ALA A 34 29.04 19.50 4.32
C ALA A 34 28.90 20.33 3.04
N SER A 35 30.02 20.82 2.53
CA SER A 35 30.10 21.50 1.24
C SER A 35 30.79 20.60 0.24
N GLU A 36 30.23 20.46 -0.97
CA GLU A 36 30.98 19.99 -2.12
C GLU A 36 31.94 21.11 -2.57
N MET A 37 33.22 20.76 -2.72
CA MET A 37 34.31 21.67 -2.98
C MET A 37 34.90 21.43 -4.37
N VAL A 38 34.97 22.48 -5.18
CA VAL A 38 35.68 22.48 -6.46
C VAL A 38 36.71 23.62 -6.43
N ARG A 39 38.00 23.29 -6.58
CA ARG A 39 39.11 24.26 -6.50
C ARG A 39 39.01 25.18 -5.27
N ASN A 40 38.69 24.60 -4.11
CA ASN A 40 38.48 25.30 -2.82
C ASN A 40 37.27 26.25 -2.75
N THR A 41 36.35 26.20 -3.71
CA THR A 41 35.08 26.93 -3.67
C THR A 41 33.93 25.96 -3.37
N SER A 42 33.04 26.32 -2.44
CA SER A 42 31.80 25.56 -2.21
C SER A 42 30.87 25.74 -3.40
N VAL A 43 30.42 24.63 -3.99
CA VAL A 43 29.48 24.64 -5.13
C VAL A 43 28.10 24.11 -4.75
N GLN A 44 28.00 23.32 -3.68
CA GLN A 44 26.74 22.76 -3.20
C GLN A 44 26.83 22.42 -1.71
N GLU A 45 25.81 22.80 -0.93
CA GLU A 45 25.65 22.32 0.44
C GLU A 45 24.84 21.02 0.48
N VAL A 46 25.31 20.05 1.25
CA VAL A 46 24.79 18.67 1.31
C VAL A 46 24.77 18.16 2.76
N ALA A 47 24.01 17.09 2.98
CA ALA A 47 24.12 16.27 4.18
C ALA A 47 24.94 15.02 3.87
N ILE A 48 25.91 14.67 4.72
CA ILE A 48 26.71 13.45 4.57
C ILE A 48 26.54 12.57 5.80
N LYS A 49 26.04 11.34 5.59
CA LYS A 49 25.99 10.30 6.63
C LYS A 49 27.23 9.43 6.52
N VAL A 50 28.06 9.44 7.57
CA VAL A 50 29.27 8.61 7.72
C VAL A 50 28.92 7.36 8.52
N ILE A 51 29.30 6.20 8.00
CA ILE A 51 29.00 4.87 8.52
C ILE A 51 30.33 4.18 8.87
N PRO A 52 30.62 3.92 10.15
CA PRO A 52 31.95 3.53 10.63
C PRO A 52 32.35 2.08 10.31
N GLU A 53 31.43 1.28 9.78
CA GLU A 53 31.66 -0.13 9.45
C GLU A 53 31.36 -0.34 7.97
N SER A 54 32.39 -0.33 7.14
CA SER A 54 32.29 -0.72 5.73
C SER A 54 32.08 -2.22 5.59
N SER A 55 31.14 -2.61 4.72
CA SER A 55 30.99 -3.97 4.23
C SER A 55 30.34 -3.94 2.84
N ASP A 56 30.59 -4.96 2.03
CA ASP A 56 30.00 -5.07 0.69
C ASP A 56 28.47 -5.01 0.73
N ASP A 57 27.85 -5.69 1.71
CA ASP A 57 26.39 -5.68 1.90
C ASP A 57 25.87 -4.26 2.17
N LYS A 58 26.55 -3.49 3.01
CA LYS A 58 26.17 -2.10 3.31
C LYS A 58 26.38 -1.20 2.10
N LEU A 59 27.48 -1.39 1.36
CA LEU A 59 27.72 -0.65 0.12
C LEU A 59 26.61 -0.91 -0.91
N ILE A 60 26.22 -2.18 -1.10
CA ILE A 60 25.11 -2.58 -1.97
C ILE A 60 23.78 -1.96 -1.49
N GLU A 61 23.52 -1.94 -0.18
CA GLU A 61 22.33 -1.31 0.39
C GLU A 61 22.27 0.19 0.05
N LEU A 62 23.39 0.92 0.24
CA LEU A 62 23.48 2.34 -0.08
C LEU A 62 23.35 2.61 -1.59
N GLN A 63 23.96 1.77 -2.44
CA GLN A 63 23.79 1.85 -3.89
C GLN A 63 22.34 1.63 -4.32
N ASN A 64 21.63 0.70 -3.68
CA ASN A 64 20.22 0.44 -3.95
C ASN A 64 19.30 1.53 -3.40
N ALA A 65 19.68 2.20 -2.31
CA ALA A 65 18.97 3.38 -1.83
C ALA A 65 19.10 4.56 -2.81
N ARG A 66 20.27 4.71 -3.43
CA ARG A 66 20.54 5.73 -4.46
C ARG A 66 19.66 5.66 -5.70
N LYS A 67 19.13 4.47 -6.02
CA LYS A 67 18.24 4.26 -7.17
C LYS A 67 16.79 4.68 -6.89
N LEU A 68 16.46 5.04 -5.64
CA LEU A 68 15.12 5.44 -5.26
C LEU A 68 14.93 6.93 -5.56
N GLU A 69 13.94 7.23 -6.39
CA GLU A 69 13.64 8.60 -6.83
C GLU A 69 12.15 8.89 -6.68
N HIS A 70 11.83 9.78 -5.75
CA HIS A 70 10.47 10.24 -5.49
C HIS A 70 10.48 11.59 -4.77
N SER A 71 9.49 12.45 -4.99
CA SER A 71 9.41 13.79 -4.38
C SER A 71 9.41 13.77 -2.84
N ASN A 72 8.88 12.70 -2.25
CA ASN A 72 8.77 12.51 -0.80
C ASN A 72 9.80 11.52 -0.23
N LEU A 73 10.91 11.29 -0.95
CA LEU A 73 12.09 10.59 -0.44
C LEU A 73 13.29 11.53 -0.48
N ILE A 74 14.17 11.40 0.51
CA ILE A 74 15.45 12.11 0.48
C ILE A 74 16.30 11.63 -0.68
N LYS A 75 16.72 12.56 -1.51
CA LYS A 75 17.61 12.31 -2.64
C LYS A 75 19.01 12.01 -2.13
N ALA A 76 19.50 10.83 -2.50
CA ALA A 76 20.91 10.47 -2.35
C ALA A 76 21.67 10.75 -3.65
N TYR A 77 22.74 11.52 -3.56
CA TYR A 77 23.54 11.92 -4.72
C TYR A 77 24.63 10.90 -5.04
N SER A 78 25.45 10.55 -4.05
CA SER A 78 26.59 9.67 -4.23
C SER A 78 26.86 8.84 -2.98
N VAL A 79 27.58 7.73 -3.18
CA VAL A 79 28.13 6.90 -2.11
C VAL A 79 29.63 6.82 -2.36
N GLY A 80 30.42 6.85 -1.30
CA GLY A 80 31.84 6.61 -1.39
C GLY A 80 32.38 5.97 -0.12
N GLU A 81 33.68 5.72 -0.15
CA GLU A 81 34.44 5.16 0.95
C GLU A 81 35.62 6.06 1.29
N PHE A 82 36.05 6.03 2.54
CA PHE A 82 37.26 6.70 2.99
C PHE A 82 37.82 6.01 4.22
N ARG A 83 39.08 6.29 4.55
CA ARG A 83 39.76 5.73 5.71
C ARG A 83 40.00 6.81 6.76
N PHE A 84 39.63 6.54 8.01
CA PHE A 84 39.87 7.43 9.14
C PHE A 84 40.34 6.63 10.35
N LEU A 85 41.46 7.04 10.98
CA LEU A 85 42.08 6.33 12.11
C LEU A 85 42.24 4.81 11.90
N ASN A 86 42.64 4.40 10.69
CA ASN A 86 42.76 3.00 10.25
C ASN A 86 41.45 2.21 10.14
N THR A 87 40.30 2.88 10.18
CA THR A 87 38.99 2.26 9.94
C THR A 87 38.46 2.68 8.57
N GLU A 88 38.02 1.70 7.77
CA GLU A 88 37.31 1.95 6.52
C GLU A 88 35.84 2.30 6.81
N MET A 89 35.40 3.43 6.27
CA MET A 89 34.08 3.98 6.49
C MET A 89 33.40 4.24 5.16
N LEU A 90 32.09 4.04 5.13
CA LEU A 90 31.24 4.44 4.01
C LEU A 90 30.65 5.82 4.28
N TYR A 91 30.36 6.58 3.23
CA TYR A 91 29.58 7.79 3.34
C TYR A 91 28.50 7.88 2.26
N LEU A 92 27.34 8.40 2.63
CA LEU A 92 26.21 8.67 1.75
C LEU A 92 25.97 10.19 1.69
N VAL A 93 26.07 10.75 0.50
CA VAL A 93 25.82 12.16 0.21
C VAL A 93 24.36 12.35 -0.16
N MET A 94 23.68 13.29 0.48
CA MET A 94 22.24 13.51 0.37
C MET A 94 21.91 15.00 0.29
N GLU A 95 20.69 15.31 -0.16
CA GLU A 95 20.16 16.66 -0.04
C GLU A 95 20.09 17.11 1.43
N LEU A 96 20.44 18.38 1.66
CA LEU A 96 20.43 18.99 2.97
C LEU A 96 19.01 19.48 3.31
N ALA A 97 18.50 19.09 4.48
CA ALA A 97 17.20 19.52 4.99
C ALA A 97 17.29 20.65 6.02
N GLN A 98 16.22 21.44 6.15
CA GLN A 98 16.18 22.52 7.17
C GLN A 98 15.95 21.98 8.59
N GLY A 99 15.45 20.75 8.73
CA GLY A 99 15.22 20.08 10.00
C GLY A 99 14.29 18.87 9.87
N SER A 100 14.10 18.14 10.96
CA SER A 100 13.16 17.01 11.02
C SER A 100 11.76 17.45 11.45
N LEU A 101 10.77 16.58 11.25
CA LEU A 101 9.42 16.74 11.77
C LEU A 101 9.42 16.72 13.31
N GLU A 102 10.32 15.96 13.94
CA GLU A 102 10.53 16.01 15.39
C GLU A 102 10.88 17.44 15.86
N ASN A 103 11.82 18.11 15.16
CA ASN A 103 12.13 19.50 15.47
C ASN A 103 10.94 20.45 15.23
N HIS A 104 10.04 20.09 14.33
CA HIS A 104 8.85 20.89 14.03
C HIS A 104 7.79 20.72 15.13
N ILE A 105 7.50 19.49 15.55
CA ILE A 105 6.57 19.17 16.65
C ILE A 105 7.06 19.82 17.96
N ALA A 106 8.37 19.77 18.22
CA ALA A 106 8.95 20.37 19.43
C ALA A 106 8.79 21.91 19.51
N LYS A 107 8.55 22.60 18.40
CA LYS A 107 8.36 24.06 18.36
C LYS A 107 6.92 24.49 18.66
N GLY A 108 5.96 23.56 18.67
CA GLY A 108 4.57 23.85 18.96
C GLY A 108 3.59 22.96 18.19
N SER A 109 2.30 23.17 18.42
CA SER A 109 1.23 22.37 17.82
C SER A 109 1.11 22.60 16.31
N LEU A 110 0.93 21.52 15.55
CA LEU A 110 0.63 21.56 14.12
C LEU A 110 -0.86 21.79 13.90
N SER A 111 -1.21 22.59 12.87
CA SER A 111 -2.62 22.72 12.48
C SER A 111 -3.13 21.43 11.81
N SER A 112 -4.44 21.21 11.84
CA SER A 112 -5.07 20.05 11.17
C SER A 112 -4.69 19.95 9.69
N GLY A 113 -4.63 21.09 8.98
CA GLY A 113 -4.22 21.15 7.58
C GLY A 113 -2.77 20.70 7.39
N GLU A 114 -1.86 21.13 8.26
CA GLU A 114 -0.46 20.69 8.23
C GLU A 114 -0.32 19.21 8.52
N ILE A 115 -1.02 18.68 9.52
CA ILE A 115 -1.01 17.25 9.87
C ILE A 115 -1.48 16.41 8.68
N LYS A 116 -2.57 16.80 8.02
CA LYS A 116 -3.07 16.12 6.81
C LYS A 116 -2.04 16.18 5.68
N ASN A 117 -1.44 17.34 5.44
CA ASN A 117 -0.42 17.52 4.41
C ASN A 117 0.81 16.65 4.68
N ILE A 118 1.33 16.65 5.90
CA ILE A 118 2.46 15.82 6.32
C ILE A 118 2.11 14.34 6.14
N THR A 119 0.96 13.91 6.65
CA THR A 119 0.50 12.51 6.54
C THR A 119 0.38 12.06 5.08
N ALA A 120 -0.17 12.93 4.21
CA ALA A 120 -0.29 12.64 2.79
C ALA A 120 1.08 12.51 2.12
N GLN A 121 2.03 13.42 2.39
CA GLN A 121 3.36 13.37 1.80
C GLN A 121 4.16 12.14 2.26
N VAL A 122 4.07 11.80 3.55
CA VAL A 122 4.67 10.57 4.10
C VAL A 122 4.05 9.33 3.46
N ALA A 123 2.71 9.28 3.33
CA ALA A 123 2.01 8.18 2.66
C ALA A 123 2.37 8.08 1.16
N GLN A 124 2.59 9.19 0.45
CA GLN A 124 3.07 9.18 -0.94
C GLN A 124 4.45 8.52 -1.04
N GLY A 125 5.39 8.90 -0.15
CA GLY A 125 6.72 8.28 -0.09
C GLY A 125 6.66 6.79 0.23
N LEU A 126 5.83 6.38 1.20
CA LEU A 126 5.64 4.97 1.55
C LEU A 126 4.99 4.18 0.41
N SER A 127 3.99 4.74 -0.26
CA SER A 127 3.34 4.10 -1.41
C SER A 127 4.35 3.78 -2.51
N TYR A 128 5.24 4.72 -2.80
CA TYR A 128 6.35 4.49 -3.74
C TYR A 128 7.29 3.38 -3.24
N LEU A 129 7.78 3.45 -2.00
CA LEU A 129 8.69 2.43 -1.45
C LEU A 129 8.06 1.02 -1.48
N HIS A 130 6.80 0.91 -1.07
CA HIS A 130 6.07 -0.35 -1.04
C HIS A 130 5.89 -0.91 -2.46
N SER A 131 5.66 -0.06 -3.46
CA SER A 131 5.61 -0.49 -4.88
C SER A 131 6.95 -1.04 -5.40
N GLN A 132 8.06 -0.66 -4.76
CA GLN A 132 9.40 -1.18 -5.04
C GLN A 132 9.76 -2.39 -4.18
N ASN A 133 8.77 -3.02 -3.50
CA ASN A 133 8.94 -4.11 -2.55
C ASN A 133 9.89 -3.79 -1.38
N LYS A 134 9.96 -2.52 -0.97
CA LYS A 134 10.81 -2.03 0.12
C LYS A 134 9.97 -1.54 1.30
N VAL A 135 10.42 -1.83 2.52
CA VAL A 135 9.79 -1.38 3.77
C VAL A 135 10.78 -0.50 4.54
N HIS A 136 10.33 0.63 5.08
CA HIS A 136 11.17 1.61 5.77
C HIS A 136 11.67 1.12 7.14
N ARG A 137 10.78 0.53 7.95
CA ARG A 137 11.00 -0.10 9.27
C ARG A 137 11.40 0.81 10.42
N ASP A 138 11.91 2.01 10.16
CA ASP A 138 12.25 3.02 11.17
C ASP A 138 11.50 4.34 10.94
N LEU A 139 10.20 4.27 10.69
CA LEU A 139 9.41 5.48 10.46
C LEU A 139 9.11 6.16 11.81
N LYS A 140 9.60 7.38 11.98
CA LYS A 140 9.43 8.24 13.16
C LYS A 140 9.62 9.72 12.77
N PRO A 141 9.18 10.70 13.57
CA PRO A 141 9.30 12.12 13.21
C PRO A 141 10.76 12.58 12.95
N GLY A 142 11.73 11.99 13.65
CA GLY A 142 13.16 12.26 13.43
C GLY A 142 13.66 11.88 12.03
N ASN A 143 12.99 10.94 11.36
CA ASN A 143 13.33 10.46 10.01
C ASN A 143 12.45 11.07 8.90
N ILE A 144 11.59 12.04 9.24
CA ILE A 144 10.86 12.84 8.25
C ILE A 144 11.53 14.20 8.16
N LEU A 145 12.16 14.50 7.03
CA LEU A 145 12.90 15.75 6.86
C LEU A 145 12.08 16.76 6.06
N LYS A 146 12.16 18.03 6.47
CA LYS A 146 11.53 19.15 5.76
C LYS A 146 12.54 19.80 4.82
N ILE A 147 12.15 19.89 3.54
CA ILE A 147 12.87 20.60 2.48
C ILE A 147 11.89 21.55 1.81
N ASN A 148 12.02 22.84 2.14
CA ASN A 148 11.07 23.87 1.75
C ASN A 148 9.66 23.50 2.25
N GLN A 149 8.71 23.29 1.34
CA GLN A 149 7.33 22.89 1.65
C GLN A 149 7.10 21.38 1.55
N GLN A 150 8.15 20.59 1.31
CA GLN A 150 8.08 19.14 1.13
C GLN A 150 8.59 18.41 2.39
N TYR A 151 7.89 17.35 2.77
CA TYR A 151 8.28 16.38 3.78
C TYR A 151 8.74 15.10 3.07
N LYS A 152 9.91 14.62 3.45
CA LYS A 152 10.61 13.54 2.77
C LYS A 152 11.05 12.47 3.77
N LEU A 153 10.87 11.20 3.41
CA LEU A 153 11.39 10.08 4.20
C LEU A 153 12.91 10.03 4.08
N ALA A 154 13.58 9.90 5.21
CA ALA A 154 15.03 9.81 5.32
C ALA A 154 15.44 8.56 6.14
N ASP A 155 16.74 8.30 6.18
CA ASP A 155 17.35 7.17 6.87
C ASP A 155 16.96 5.79 6.31
N PHE A 156 17.51 5.49 5.13
CA PHE A 156 17.32 4.22 4.44
C PHE A 156 18.11 3.04 5.04
N GLY A 157 18.84 3.22 6.15
CA GLY A 157 19.73 2.21 6.72
C GLY A 157 19.03 0.97 7.31
N LEU A 158 17.69 0.97 7.32
CA LEU A 158 16.86 -0.16 7.71
C LEU A 158 15.91 -0.61 6.61
N ILE A 159 16.01 -0.03 5.40
CA ILE A 159 15.19 -0.47 4.28
C ILE A 159 15.52 -1.91 3.92
N ARG A 160 14.51 -2.77 3.87
CA ARG A 160 14.67 -4.17 3.46
C ARG A 160 13.68 -4.54 2.38
N THR A 161 14.13 -5.42 1.49
CA THR A 161 13.27 -6.09 0.52
C THR A 161 12.33 -7.04 1.27
N LEU A 162 11.05 -7.02 0.88
CA LEU A 162 10.06 -8.00 1.35
C LEU A 162 10.58 -9.43 1.07
N ASN A 163 10.38 -10.34 2.04
CA ASN A 163 10.77 -11.76 2.01
C ASN A 163 12.23 -12.14 2.33
N ASN A 164 13.12 -11.20 2.65
CA ASN A 164 14.43 -11.56 3.22
C ASN A 164 14.32 -11.88 4.71
N LYS A 165 14.44 -13.17 5.07
CA LYS A 165 14.53 -13.66 6.45
C LYS A 165 15.92 -13.36 7.05
N SER A 166 16.24 -12.09 7.30
CA SER A 166 17.45 -11.73 8.05
C SER A 166 17.08 -11.36 9.49
N HIS A 167 17.57 -12.15 10.46
CA HIS A 167 17.43 -11.92 11.90
C HIS A 167 18.40 -10.85 12.43
N THR A 168 18.37 -9.64 11.88
CA THR A 168 19.03 -8.51 12.55
C THR A 168 18.05 -7.82 13.48
N GLN A 169 18.27 -8.03 14.78
CA GLN A 169 17.59 -7.34 15.87
C GLN A 169 17.75 -5.84 15.68
N THR A 170 16.65 -5.12 15.59
CA THR A 170 16.66 -3.65 15.59
C THR A 170 17.22 -3.20 16.95
N VAL A 171 18.33 -2.47 16.92
CA VAL A 171 19.11 -2.07 18.10
C VAL A 171 18.29 -1.16 19.04
N ASN A 172 17.92 -1.72 20.19
CA ASN A 172 17.98 -1.20 21.58
C ASN A 172 17.92 0.31 21.88
N ASN A 173 17.07 1.10 21.22
CA ASN A 173 16.71 2.44 21.73
C ASN A 173 15.20 2.54 21.99
N GLY A 174 14.82 2.79 23.25
CA GLY A 174 13.41 2.93 23.69
C GLY A 174 12.57 3.88 22.84
N GLY A 175 13.18 4.98 22.35
CA GLY A 175 12.51 5.96 21.48
C GLY A 175 12.12 5.45 20.09
N THR A 176 12.70 4.34 19.61
CA THR A 176 12.27 3.72 18.33
C THR A 176 11.17 2.68 18.56
N ILE A 177 11.18 2.00 19.71
CA ILE A 177 10.24 0.92 20.05
C ILE A 177 8.79 1.40 20.05
N ILE A 178 8.56 2.64 20.49
CA ILE A 178 7.20 3.20 20.59
C ILE A 178 6.47 3.27 19.25
N TYR A 179 7.20 3.40 18.13
CA TYR A 179 6.65 3.42 16.78
C TYR A 179 6.59 2.02 16.14
N MET A 180 7.14 0.99 16.77
CA MET A 180 7.19 -0.36 16.20
C MET A 180 5.83 -1.07 16.31
N PRO A 181 5.47 -1.90 15.31
CA PRO A 181 4.30 -2.75 15.40
C PRO A 181 4.53 -3.98 16.30
N PRO A 182 3.47 -4.63 16.80
CA PRO A 182 3.59 -5.81 17.67
C PRO A 182 4.35 -6.98 17.02
N GLU A 183 4.24 -7.17 15.70
CA GLU A 183 4.96 -8.22 14.98
C GLU A 183 6.46 -7.95 14.81
N ALA A 184 6.96 -6.78 15.18
CA ALA A 184 8.38 -6.44 15.07
C ALA A 184 9.28 -7.43 15.82
N PHE A 185 8.80 -7.92 16.96
CA PHE A 185 9.49 -8.87 17.83
C PHE A 185 9.43 -10.32 17.30
N LYS A 186 8.64 -10.57 16.25
CA LYS A 186 8.53 -11.88 15.57
C LYS A 186 9.42 -11.96 14.32
N GLY A 187 10.09 -10.87 13.94
CA GLY A 187 10.91 -10.78 12.73
C GLY A 187 10.10 -10.64 11.43
N ASP A 188 8.82 -10.29 11.56
CA ASP A 188 7.83 -10.34 10.49
C ASP A 188 7.78 -9.01 9.72
N ILE A 189 8.31 -8.96 8.49
CA ILE A 189 8.41 -7.72 7.72
C ILE A 189 7.29 -7.62 6.68
N SER A 190 6.58 -6.49 6.65
CA SER A 190 5.54 -6.18 5.65
C SER A 190 5.37 -4.67 5.50
N ALA A 191 4.73 -4.23 4.42
CA ALA A 191 4.29 -2.84 4.24
C ALA A 191 3.48 -2.31 5.44
N GLY A 192 2.68 -3.18 6.08
CA GLY A 192 1.89 -2.86 7.27
C GLY A 192 2.72 -2.39 8.47
N TRP A 193 4.02 -2.64 8.50
CA TRP A 193 4.93 -2.12 9.52
C TRP A 193 4.98 -0.60 9.49
N ASP A 194 5.29 -0.04 8.33
CA ASP A 194 5.39 1.42 8.15
C ASP A 194 4.04 2.09 8.40
N MET A 195 2.95 1.40 8.02
CA MET A 195 1.58 1.89 8.24
C MET A 195 1.25 2.00 9.74
N TRP A 196 1.69 1.04 10.56
CA TRP A 196 1.54 1.14 12.01
C TRP A 196 2.33 2.32 12.57
N SER A 197 3.60 2.44 12.19
CA SER A 197 4.47 3.54 12.64
C SER A 197 3.89 4.90 12.29
N LEU A 198 3.31 5.04 11.09
CA LEU A 198 2.61 6.26 10.67
C LEU A 198 1.35 6.53 11.51
N GLY A 199 0.63 5.49 11.94
CA GLY A 199 -0.48 5.61 12.88
C GLY A 199 -0.07 6.16 14.24
N ILE A 200 1.04 5.67 14.81
CA ILE A 200 1.60 6.19 16.06
C ILE A 200 2.04 7.65 15.91
N MET A 201 2.73 7.98 14.81
CA MET A 201 3.11 9.36 14.49
C MET A 201 1.90 10.28 14.34
N LEU A 202 0.81 9.80 13.74
CA LEU A 202 -0.41 10.60 13.58
C LEU A 202 -1.08 10.90 14.94
N ILE A 203 -1.05 9.95 15.89
CA ILE A 203 -1.49 10.21 17.27
C ILE A 203 -0.62 11.29 17.91
N GLU A 204 0.70 11.16 17.81
CA GLU A 204 1.65 12.12 18.38
C GLU A 204 1.42 13.52 17.80
N MET A 205 1.35 13.67 16.47
CA MET A 205 1.12 14.95 15.82
C MET A 205 -0.21 15.59 16.22
N THR A 206 -1.24 14.80 16.49
CA THR A 206 -2.60 15.29 16.79
C THR A 206 -2.86 15.55 18.28
N THR A 207 -2.09 14.92 19.17
CA THR A 207 -2.37 14.96 20.62
C THR A 207 -1.16 15.35 21.47
N ASN A 208 0.04 15.39 20.88
CA ASN A 208 1.33 15.52 21.57
C ASN A 208 1.53 14.45 22.66
N GLN A 209 0.89 13.29 22.51
CA GLN A 209 0.92 12.14 23.42
C GLN A 209 1.15 10.85 22.61
N PHE A 210 1.63 9.81 23.29
CA PHE A 210 1.74 8.47 22.73
C PHE A 210 0.64 7.55 23.27
N PRO A 211 0.22 6.51 22.53
CA PRO A 211 -0.81 5.58 22.97
C PRO A 211 -0.30 4.53 23.98
N TYR A 212 0.70 4.87 24.79
CA TYR A 212 1.29 3.99 25.79
C TYR A 212 1.65 4.77 27.06
N LYS A 213 1.35 4.20 28.23
CA LYS A 213 1.86 4.68 29.52
C LYS A 213 2.85 3.68 30.08
N PHE A 214 4.09 4.10 30.29
CA PHE A 214 5.17 3.16 30.64
C PHE A 214 6.17 3.70 31.67
N ASP A 215 5.87 4.79 32.38
CA ASP A 215 6.70 5.37 33.45
C ASP A 215 8.21 5.45 33.13
N ASN A 216 8.53 5.67 31.84
CA ASN A 216 9.89 5.64 31.27
C ASN A 216 10.65 4.30 31.40
N ASP A 217 9.97 3.20 31.72
CA ASP A 217 10.50 1.84 31.71
C ASP A 217 10.34 1.20 30.32
N ILE A 218 11.49 0.93 29.69
CA ILE A 218 11.56 0.34 28.34
C ILE A 218 10.97 -1.09 28.33
N ASN A 219 11.12 -1.87 29.40
CA ASN A 219 10.57 -3.22 29.46
C ASN A 219 9.03 -3.19 29.51
N GLN A 220 8.47 -2.21 30.23
CA GLN A 220 7.02 -1.98 30.23
C GLN A 220 6.53 -1.56 28.84
N LEU A 221 7.22 -0.64 28.18
CA LEU A 221 6.89 -0.22 26.82
C LEU A 221 6.93 -1.42 25.86
N MET A 222 8.02 -2.20 25.87
CA MET A 222 8.18 -3.39 25.05
C MET A 222 7.03 -4.38 25.27
N ALA A 223 6.67 -4.66 26.53
CA ALA A 223 5.58 -5.57 26.86
C ALA A 223 4.22 -5.07 26.31
N ARG A 224 3.93 -3.77 26.42
CA ARG A 224 2.70 -3.18 25.87
C ARG A 224 2.66 -3.24 24.34
N VAL A 225 3.76 -2.88 23.68
CA VAL A 225 3.87 -2.94 22.21
C VAL A 225 3.67 -4.38 21.74
N MET A 226 4.37 -5.37 22.34
CA MET A 226 4.23 -6.78 21.99
C MET A 226 2.80 -7.30 22.15
N ASN A 227 2.11 -6.89 23.21
CA ASN A 227 0.74 -7.33 23.49
C ASN A 227 -0.33 -6.53 22.70
N CYS A 228 0.07 -5.45 22.02
CA CYS A 228 -0.83 -4.49 21.37
C CYS A 228 -1.80 -3.83 22.38
N ASP A 229 -1.28 -3.50 23.57
CA ASP A 229 -2.01 -2.83 24.65
C ASP A 229 -1.96 -1.30 24.48
N LEU A 230 -2.82 -0.79 23.59
CA LEU A 230 -2.90 0.63 23.23
C LEU A 230 -3.82 1.39 24.19
N GLN A 231 -3.30 2.50 24.73
CA GLN A 231 -4.06 3.49 25.50
C GLN A 231 -4.22 4.76 24.66
N ILE A 232 -5.11 4.69 23.66
CA ILE A 232 -5.29 5.77 22.68
C ILE A 232 -5.86 7.02 23.39
N PRO A 233 -5.20 8.19 23.31
CA PRO A 233 -5.72 9.44 23.85
C PRO A 233 -6.98 9.91 23.10
N THR A 234 -7.69 10.91 23.62
CA THR A 234 -8.86 11.47 22.91
C THR A 234 -8.43 12.06 21.57
N LEU A 235 -8.89 11.44 20.48
CA LEU A 235 -8.53 11.83 19.12
C LEU A 235 -9.50 12.89 18.55
N PRO A 236 -9.01 13.86 17.75
CA PRO A 236 -9.88 14.71 16.95
C PRO A 236 -10.69 13.87 15.96
N ARG A 237 -11.99 14.18 15.82
CA ARG A 237 -12.96 13.39 15.02
C ARG A 237 -12.49 13.11 13.59
N GLU A 238 -11.80 14.06 13.00
CA GLU A 238 -11.34 13.99 11.61
C GLU A 238 -10.20 12.98 11.38
N PHE A 239 -9.38 12.68 12.39
CA PHE A 239 -8.25 11.75 12.26
C PHE A 239 -8.59 10.34 12.76
N LYS A 240 -9.64 10.21 13.59
CA LYS A 240 -10.04 8.94 14.21
C LYS A 240 -10.18 7.78 13.20
N PRO A 241 -10.91 7.91 12.07
CA PRO A 241 -11.06 6.79 11.13
C PRO A 241 -9.73 6.34 10.50
N ILE A 242 -8.83 7.29 10.26
CA ILE A 242 -7.53 7.02 9.66
C ILE A 242 -6.63 6.30 10.67
N ILE A 243 -6.61 6.77 11.93
CA ILE A 243 -5.87 6.14 13.02
C ILE A 243 -6.36 4.71 13.28
N GLU A 244 -7.68 4.50 13.28
CA GLU A 244 -8.28 3.16 13.40
C GLU A 244 -7.89 2.25 12.21
N GLY A 245 -7.79 2.83 11.00
CA GLY A 245 -7.28 2.12 9.82
C GLY A 245 -5.81 1.69 9.94
N TYR A 246 -4.95 2.49 10.57
CA TYR A 246 -3.55 2.16 10.79
C TYR A 246 -3.34 1.12 11.90
N LEU A 247 -4.03 1.29 13.04
CA LEU A 247 -3.72 0.56 14.28
C LEU A 247 -4.55 -0.73 14.41
N GLN A 248 -4.45 -1.59 13.40
CA GLN A 248 -4.99 -2.95 13.43
C GLN A 248 -3.93 -3.92 13.93
N LYS A 249 -4.29 -4.77 14.90
CA LYS A 249 -3.37 -5.80 15.45
C LYS A 249 -2.93 -6.78 14.36
N ASP A 250 -3.86 -7.23 13.51
CA ASP A 250 -3.51 -7.98 12.30
C ASP A 250 -2.99 -7.01 11.23
N ARG A 251 -1.70 -7.11 10.90
CA ARG A 251 -1.03 -6.29 9.88
C ARG A 251 -1.73 -6.31 8.51
N ARG A 252 -2.49 -7.38 8.19
CA ARG A 252 -3.21 -7.53 6.92
C ARG A 252 -4.50 -6.70 6.85
N GLN A 253 -5.01 -6.26 8.00
CA GLN A 253 -6.20 -5.41 8.11
C GLN A 253 -5.84 -3.92 8.11
N ARG A 254 -4.55 -3.58 8.24
CA ARG A 254 -4.08 -2.19 8.24
C ARG A 254 -4.29 -1.57 6.87
N TRP A 255 -4.66 -0.30 6.86
CA TRP A 255 -4.77 0.46 5.63
C TRP A 255 -3.40 0.57 4.93
N THR A 256 -3.42 0.43 3.61
CA THR A 256 -2.30 0.73 2.73
C THR A 256 -2.10 2.23 2.59
N ALA A 257 -0.89 2.64 2.19
CA ALA A 257 -0.58 4.05 1.95
C ALA A 257 -1.55 4.68 0.93
N GLN A 258 -1.94 3.94 -0.11
CA GLN A 258 -2.92 4.41 -1.09
C GLN A 258 -4.33 4.62 -0.49
N GLN A 259 -4.78 3.73 0.40
CA GLN A 259 -6.09 3.87 1.06
C GLN A 259 -6.13 5.12 1.95
N VAL A 260 -5.03 5.41 2.65
CA VAL A 260 -4.87 6.65 3.43
C VAL A 260 -4.95 7.87 2.53
N LEU A 261 -4.21 7.88 1.41
CA LEU A 261 -4.23 9.01 0.48
C LEU A 261 -5.65 9.29 -0.03
N ASN A 262 -6.40 8.25 -0.35
CA ASN A 262 -7.80 8.38 -0.76
C ASN A 262 -8.69 8.94 0.35
N ALA A 263 -8.41 8.60 1.62
CA ALA A 263 -9.16 9.10 2.78
C ALA A 263 -8.80 10.54 3.17
N LEU A 264 -7.57 10.98 2.88
CA LEU A 264 -7.07 12.34 3.16
C LEU A 264 -7.42 13.35 2.07
N GLN A 265 -7.68 12.90 0.85
CA GLN A 265 -8.29 13.76 -0.15
C GLN A 265 -9.57 14.35 0.44
N PRO A 266 -9.90 15.62 0.15
CA PRO A 266 -11.23 16.10 0.44
C PRO A 266 -12.16 15.08 -0.20
N GLN A 267 -12.89 14.33 0.64
CA GLN A 267 -14.12 13.77 0.15
C GLN A 267 -14.82 14.99 -0.41
N ALA A 268 -15.02 15.03 -1.73
CA ALA A 268 -16.19 15.69 -2.23
C ALA A 268 -17.29 15.13 -1.34
N GLN A 269 -17.71 15.92 -0.35
CA GLN A 269 -18.93 15.62 0.34
C GLN A 269 -19.91 15.30 -0.79
N PRO A 270 -20.69 14.23 -0.71
CA PRO A 270 -21.92 14.18 -1.49
C PRO A 270 -22.89 15.25 -0.96
N THR A 271 -22.44 16.51 -0.81
CA THR A 271 -23.26 17.72 -0.75
C THR A 271 -23.49 18.14 -2.20
N GLY A 272 -24.35 17.34 -2.81
CA GLY A 272 -24.74 17.48 -4.19
C GLY A 272 -25.43 16.20 -4.53
N LYS A 273 -26.77 16.24 -4.55
CA LYS A 273 -27.48 15.47 -5.55
C LYS A 273 -26.75 15.75 -6.88
N MET A 274 -25.84 14.88 -7.28
CA MET A 274 -25.30 14.98 -8.64
C MET A 274 -26.53 14.96 -9.54
N PRO A 275 -26.63 15.87 -10.53
CA PRO A 275 -27.55 15.62 -11.62
C PRO A 275 -27.18 14.22 -12.12
N VAL A 276 -28.17 13.32 -12.15
CA VAL A 276 -28.03 12.01 -12.78
C VAL A 276 -27.71 12.28 -14.24
N SER A 277 -26.43 12.44 -14.59
CA SER A 277 -26.02 12.30 -15.98
C SER A 277 -26.30 10.85 -16.30
N GLN A 278 -27.28 10.63 -17.17
CA GLN A 278 -27.74 9.31 -17.56
C GLN A 278 -26.52 8.45 -17.95
N ILE A 279 -26.41 7.25 -17.39
CA ILE A 279 -25.39 6.29 -17.80
C ILE A 279 -25.61 6.05 -19.31
N PRO A 280 -24.61 6.31 -20.17
CA PRO A 280 -24.77 6.11 -21.61
C PRO A 280 -24.97 4.63 -21.87
N LEU A 281 -26.18 4.25 -22.32
CA LEU A 281 -26.55 2.85 -22.54
C LEU A 281 -26.09 2.30 -23.89
N LYS A 282 -25.41 3.09 -24.71
CA LYS A 282 -24.87 2.66 -26.01
C LYS A 282 -23.47 3.22 -26.21
N THR A 283 -22.56 2.38 -26.66
CA THR A 283 -21.22 2.78 -27.15
C THR A 283 -21.04 2.32 -28.59
N ALA A 284 -19.89 2.63 -29.19
CA ALA A 284 -19.53 2.12 -30.50
C ALA A 284 -19.41 0.57 -30.55
N LYS A 285 -19.28 -0.10 -29.40
CA LYS A 285 -19.01 -1.54 -29.32
C LYS A 285 -20.17 -2.38 -28.75
N ALA A 286 -21.09 -1.78 -28.00
CA ALA A 286 -22.15 -2.51 -27.32
C ALA A 286 -23.38 -1.67 -26.99
N ASP A 287 -24.52 -2.36 -26.78
CA ASP A 287 -25.78 -1.79 -26.31
C ASP A 287 -26.15 -2.41 -24.94
N PHE A 288 -26.17 -1.57 -23.90
CA PHE A 288 -26.46 -1.93 -22.52
C PHE A 288 -27.94 -1.74 -22.15
N THR A 289 -28.81 -1.37 -23.10
CA THR A 289 -30.23 -1.08 -22.83
C THR A 289 -30.96 -2.28 -22.22
N GLN A 290 -30.64 -3.49 -22.67
CA GLN A 290 -31.23 -4.71 -22.13
C GLN A 290 -30.75 -5.00 -20.71
N LEU A 291 -29.46 -4.79 -20.43
CA LEU A 291 -28.88 -4.94 -19.10
C LEU A 291 -29.48 -3.94 -18.10
N ASP A 292 -29.59 -2.66 -18.48
CA ASP A 292 -30.25 -1.63 -17.66
C ASP A 292 -31.69 -2.03 -17.32
N ARG A 293 -32.45 -2.56 -18.30
CA ARG A 293 -33.83 -3.02 -18.07
C ARG A 293 -33.90 -4.15 -17.06
N TYR A 294 -33.06 -5.19 -17.20
CA TYR A 294 -33.07 -6.32 -16.27
C TYR A 294 -32.69 -5.88 -14.85
N LEU A 295 -31.64 -5.06 -14.71
CA LEU A 295 -31.20 -4.55 -13.42
C LEU A 295 -32.25 -3.64 -12.76
N LYS A 296 -32.86 -2.75 -13.54
CA LYS A 296 -33.94 -1.86 -13.07
C LYS A 296 -35.15 -2.63 -12.56
N ASN A 297 -35.45 -3.78 -13.15
CA ASN A 297 -36.56 -4.65 -12.75
C ASN A 297 -36.18 -5.67 -11.67
N GLY A 298 -34.93 -5.67 -11.18
CA GLY A 298 -34.45 -6.65 -10.20
C GLY A 298 -34.36 -8.08 -10.76
N GLN A 299 -34.29 -8.24 -12.08
CA GLN A 299 -34.11 -9.52 -12.76
C GLN A 299 -32.63 -9.90 -12.76
N TRP A 300 -32.11 -10.24 -11.58
CA TRP A 300 -30.68 -10.39 -11.32
C TRP A 300 -30.01 -11.50 -12.12
N ARG A 301 -30.74 -12.59 -12.40
CA ARG A 301 -30.21 -13.71 -13.18
C ARG A 301 -30.05 -13.34 -14.65
N GLU A 302 -31.10 -12.78 -15.22
CA GLU A 302 -31.12 -12.33 -16.60
C GLU A 302 -30.14 -11.17 -16.82
N ALA A 303 -29.96 -10.30 -15.82
CA ALA A 303 -28.93 -9.28 -15.83
C ALA A 303 -27.52 -9.89 -15.85
N ASP A 304 -27.25 -10.97 -15.12
CA ASP A 304 -25.96 -11.66 -15.13
C ASP A 304 -25.66 -12.28 -16.50
N GLU A 305 -26.65 -13.00 -17.04
CA GLU A 305 -26.58 -13.63 -18.36
C GLU A 305 -26.38 -12.58 -19.48
N GLU A 306 -27.11 -11.45 -19.42
CA GLU A 306 -26.94 -10.35 -20.37
C GLU A 306 -25.60 -9.64 -20.19
N THR A 307 -25.09 -9.52 -18.96
CA THR A 307 -23.75 -8.98 -18.71
C THR A 307 -22.69 -9.82 -19.42
N ALA A 308 -22.77 -11.15 -19.30
CA ALA A 308 -21.87 -12.06 -20.01
C ALA A 308 -21.98 -11.90 -21.53
N LYS A 309 -23.21 -11.81 -22.06
CA LYS A 309 -23.47 -11.61 -23.49
C LYS A 309 -22.85 -10.31 -24.02
N VAL A 310 -23.08 -9.19 -23.35
CA VAL A 310 -22.52 -7.88 -23.75
C VAL A 310 -20.99 -7.92 -23.70
N MET A 311 -20.41 -8.59 -22.70
CA MET A 311 -18.96 -8.77 -22.63
C MET A 311 -18.41 -9.58 -23.82
N TYR A 312 -19.12 -10.60 -24.30
CA TYR A 312 -18.72 -11.30 -25.53
C TYR A 312 -18.76 -10.40 -26.77
N GLU A 313 -19.79 -9.57 -26.90
CA GLU A 313 -19.93 -8.61 -28.01
C GLU A 313 -18.77 -7.60 -28.03
N ILE A 314 -18.45 -7.00 -26.87
CA ILE A 314 -17.33 -6.05 -26.71
C ILE A 314 -16.00 -6.67 -27.16
N MET A 315 -15.85 -7.97 -26.96
CA MET A 315 -14.64 -8.73 -27.26
C MET A 315 -14.59 -9.27 -28.68
N GLY A 316 -15.65 -9.05 -29.48
CA GLY A 316 -15.74 -9.52 -30.86
C GLY A 316 -15.86 -11.06 -30.97
N LEU A 317 -16.26 -11.73 -29.90
CA LEU A 317 -16.41 -13.18 -29.85
C LEU A 317 -17.79 -13.56 -30.40
N ARG A 318 -17.85 -14.31 -31.50
CA ARG A 318 -19.12 -14.78 -32.09
C ARG A 318 -19.55 -16.10 -31.45
N THR A 319 -20.81 -16.19 -31.02
CA THR A 319 -21.46 -17.45 -30.66
C THR A 319 -21.68 -18.29 -31.92
N ARG A 320 -21.07 -19.48 -32.02
CA ARG A 320 -21.33 -20.44 -33.11
C ARG A 320 -22.28 -21.52 -32.61
N LYS A 321 -23.45 -21.66 -33.23
CA LYS A 321 -24.33 -22.82 -33.04
C LYS A 321 -23.81 -24.00 -33.85
N VAL A 322 -23.49 -25.12 -33.21
CA VAL A 322 -23.20 -26.40 -33.87
C VAL A 322 -24.09 -27.48 -33.25
N MET A 323 -24.93 -28.10 -34.09
CA MET A 323 -25.78 -29.26 -33.76
C MET A 323 -26.56 -29.17 -32.44
N GLY A 324 -27.47 -28.21 -32.30
CA GLY A 324 -28.47 -28.19 -31.20
C GLY A 324 -27.92 -27.91 -29.80
N THR A 325 -26.60 -27.86 -29.63
CA THR A 325 -25.92 -27.47 -28.40
C THR A 325 -25.14 -26.17 -28.65
N GLU A 326 -25.43 -25.12 -27.89
CA GLU A 326 -24.61 -23.90 -27.87
C GLU A 326 -23.27 -24.22 -27.19
N LEU A 327 -22.29 -24.70 -27.98
CA LEU A 327 -20.91 -24.81 -27.54
C LEU A 327 -20.33 -23.40 -27.43
N ARG A 328 -20.37 -22.84 -26.21
CA ARG A 328 -19.70 -21.59 -25.84
C ARG A 328 -18.18 -21.84 -25.72
N GLU A 329 -17.48 -22.07 -26.83
CA GLU A 329 -16.01 -22.18 -26.88
C GLU A 329 -15.30 -20.81 -26.75
N CYS A 330 -15.69 -20.00 -25.77
CA CYS A 330 -15.10 -18.70 -25.54
C CYS A 330 -14.76 -18.54 -24.06
N LEU A 331 -13.89 -19.42 -23.57
CA LEU A 331 -13.21 -19.20 -22.30
C LEU A 331 -12.39 -17.92 -22.43
N LEU A 332 -12.69 -16.94 -21.58
CA LEU A 332 -11.81 -15.81 -21.39
C LEU A 332 -10.47 -16.35 -20.90
N LYS A 333 -9.45 -16.24 -21.73
CA LYS A 333 -8.06 -16.41 -21.31
C LYS A 333 -7.52 -15.04 -20.92
N GLU A 334 -6.53 -15.04 -20.02
CA GLU A 334 -5.83 -13.85 -19.53
C GLU A 334 -5.50 -12.84 -20.65
N ASP A 335 -5.15 -13.34 -21.84
CA ASP A 335 -4.79 -12.51 -23.00
C ASP A 335 -5.99 -11.78 -23.65
N ASN A 336 -7.21 -12.30 -23.54
CA ASN A 336 -8.39 -11.65 -24.10
C ASN A 336 -8.92 -10.52 -23.20
N CYS A 337 -8.74 -10.63 -21.87
CA CYS A 337 -9.12 -9.58 -20.92
C CYS A 337 -8.30 -8.28 -21.10
N LYS A 338 -7.10 -8.36 -21.69
CA LYS A 338 -6.27 -7.19 -22.00
C LYS A 338 -6.88 -6.29 -23.09
N ASN A 339 -7.77 -6.83 -23.91
CA ASN A 339 -8.46 -6.10 -24.98
C ASN A 339 -9.81 -5.49 -24.55
N PHE A 340 -10.22 -5.72 -23.30
CA PHE A 340 -11.47 -5.17 -22.77
C PHE A 340 -11.33 -3.65 -22.55
N SER A 341 -12.28 -2.90 -23.09
CA SER A 341 -12.26 -1.44 -23.01
C SER A 341 -12.69 -0.94 -21.63
N ARG A 342 -11.95 0.06 -21.12
CA ARG A 342 -12.20 0.66 -19.80
C ARG A 342 -13.55 1.39 -19.73
N GLU A 343 -14.04 1.87 -20.86
CA GLU A 343 -15.30 2.63 -20.95
C GLU A 343 -16.51 1.70 -20.73
N GLU A 344 -16.61 0.63 -21.50
CA GLU A 344 -17.71 -0.33 -21.39
C GLU A 344 -17.72 -1.06 -20.04
N LEU A 345 -16.55 -1.38 -19.47
CA LEU A 345 -16.48 -2.02 -18.16
C LEU A 345 -17.03 -1.11 -17.06
N LYS A 346 -16.77 0.20 -17.15
CA LYS A 346 -17.32 1.19 -16.21
C LYS A 346 -18.83 1.31 -16.34
N ILE A 347 -19.38 1.24 -17.55
CA ILE A 347 -20.84 1.27 -17.77
C ILE A 347 -21.50 0.06 -17.08
N ILE A 348 -20.98 -1.14 -17.32
CA ILE A 348 -21.50 -2.36 -16.69
C ILE A 348 -21.43 -2.24 -15.16
N ASP A 349 -20.27 -1.86 -14.62
CA ASP A 349 -20.08 -1.72 -13.18
C ASP A 349 -21.04 -0.69 -12.56
N GLN A 350 -21.18 0.49 -13.19
CA GLN A 350 -22.08 1.55 -12.72
C GLN A 350 -23.55 1.11 -12.72
N LEU A 351 -24.00 0.35 -13.72
CA LEU A 351 -25.36 -0.18 -13.75
C LEU A 351 -25.60 -1.16 -12.60
N TRP A 352 -24.68 -2.11 -12.38
CA TRP A 352 -24.77 -3.07 -11.28
C TRP A 352 -24.77 -2.37 -9.92
N VAL A 353 -23.84 -1.43 -9.70
CA VAL A 353 -23.73 -0.65 -8.45
C VAL A 353 -24.99 0.17 -8.22
N LYS A 354 -25.50 0.85 -9.25
CA LYS A 354 -26.68 1.72 -9.14
C LYS A 354 -27.93 0.96 -8.70
N TYR A 355 -28.26 -0.13 -9.39
CA TYR A 355 -29.53 -0.83 -9.14
C TYR A 355 -29.47 -1.78 -7.94
N SER A 356 -28.27 -2.20 -7.53
CA SER A 356 -28.08 -3.06 -6.35
C SER A 356 -27.80 -2.28 -5.06
N ASP A 357 -27.89 -0.94 -5.07
CA ASP A 357 -27.52 -0.08 -3.94
C ASP A 357 -26.09 -0.34 -3.44
N GLY A 358 -25.16 -0.47 -4.38
CA GLY A 358 -23.74 -0.73 -4.12
C GLY A 358 -23.41 -2.13 -3.60
N LYS A 359 -24.36 -3.06 -3.65
CA LYS A 359 -24.18 -4.45 -3.18
C LYS A 359 -23.44 -5.33 -4.20
N PHE A 360 -23.65 -5.10 -5.48
CA PHE A 360 -23.11 -5.87 -6.60
C PHE A 360 -22.33 -4.97 -7.57
N GLY A 361 -21.46 -5.58 -8.37
CA GLY A 361 -20.59 -4.89 -9.31
C GLY A 361 -19.15 -5.37 -9.24
N PHE A 362 -18.39 -5.17 -10.30
CA PHE A 362 -16.99 -5.55 -10.37
C PHE A 362 -16.10 -4.70 -9.47
N SER A 363 -16.43 -3.42 -9.24
CA SER A 363 -15.73 -2.58 -8.26
C SER A 363 -15.94 -3.09 -6.83
N VAL A 364 -17.13 -3.62 -6.55
CA VAL A 364 -17.44 -4.28 -5.26
C VAL A 364 -16.64 -5.57 -5.13
N GLN A 365 -16.62 -6.41 -6.16
CA GLN A 365 -15.80 -7.63 -6.19
C GLN A 365 -14.30 -7.33 -6.07
N LYS A 366 -13.80 -6.32 -6.78
CA LYS A 366 -12.40 -5.85 -6.69
C LYS A 366 -12.02 -5.50 -5.26
N LYS A 367 -12.91 -4.79 -4.54
CA LYS A 367 -12.69 -4.46 -3.14
C LYS A 367 -12.59 -5.72 -2.28
N ILE A 368 -13.50 -6.68 -2.46
CA ILE A 368 -13.51 -7.93 -1.69
C ILE A 368 -12.28 -8.80 -2.01
N TRP A 369 -11.83 -8.81 -3.27
CA TRP A 369 -10.60 -9.47 -3.70
C TRP A 369 -9.37 -8.93 -2.96
N LEU A 370 -9.23 -7.60 -2.93
CA LEU A 370 -8.15 -6.93 -2.18
C LEU A 370 -8.25 -7.24 -0.67
N GLU A 371 -9.46 -7.26 -0.10
CA GLU A 371 -9.69 -7.66 1.30
C GLU A 371 -9.37 -9.14 1.58
N CYS A 372 -9.28 -10.00 0.57
CA CYS A 372 -8.82 -11.39 0.70
C CYS A 372 -7.29 -11.52 0.60
N GLY A 373 -6.57 -10.41 0.38
CA GLY A 373 -5.14 -10.38 0.16
C GLY A 373 -4.75 -10.54 -1.31
N GLY A 374 -5.71 -10.46 -2.24
CA GLY A 374 -5.44 -10.58 -3.67
C GLY A 374 -4.76 -9.35 -4.25
N GLU A 375 -3.80 -9.57 -5.14
CA GLU A 375 -3.15 -8.51 -5.90
C GLU A 375 -3.87 -8.32 -7.26
N ILE A 376 -3.86 -7.10 -7.79
CA ILE A 376 -4.54 -6.81 -9.06
C ILE A 376 -3.78 -7.47 -10.20
N GLY A 377 -4.46 -8.27 -11.01
CA GLY A 377 -3.87 -8.93 -12.17
C GLY A 377 -3.01 -10.16 -11.85
N ILE A 378 -2.91 -10.55 -10.57
CA ILE A 378 -2.20 -11.75 -10.14
C ILE A 378 -3.23 -12.75 -9.63
N PHE A 379 -3.23 -13.94 -10.22
CA PHE A 379 -4.10 -15.02 -9.77
C PHE A 379 -3.41 -15.88 -8.71
N ASP A 380 -4.04 -15.98 -7.53
CA ASP A 380 -3.64 -16.89 -6.46
C ASP A 380 -4.84 -17.76 -6.05
N TRP A 381 -4.63 -19.07 -5.99
CA TRP A 381 -5.69 -20.05 -5.77
C TRP A 381 -6.29 -19.99 -4.36
N ASP A 382 -5.46 -19.80 -3.33
CA ASP A 382 -5.91 -19.80 -1.94
C ASP A 382 -6.67 -18.51 -1.62
N ILE A 383 -6.24 -17.40 -2.22
CA ILE A 383 -6.95 -16.12 -2.18
C ILE A 383 -8.27 -16.22 -2.95
N PHE A 384 -8.29 -16.87 -4.12
CA PHE A 384 -9.51 -17.07 -4.88
C PHE A 384 -10.54 -17.93 -4.14
N CYS A 385 -10.08 -18.95 -3.42
CA CYS A 385 -10.92 -19.71 -2.51
C CYS A 385 -11.54 -18.82 -1.41
N LYS A 386 -10.75 -17.95 -0.76
CA LYS A 386 -11.26 -17.00 0.26
C LYS A 386 -12.23 -15.98 -0.33
N PHE A 387 -11.95 -15.49 -1.53
CA PHE A 387 -12.80 -14.58 -2.27
C PHE A 387 -14.16 -15.23 -2.58
N GLY A 388 -14.14 -16.45 -3.15
CA GLY A 388 -15.34 -17.25 -3.41
C GLY A 388 -16.16 -17.53 -2.16
N ASP A 389 -15.50 -17.80 -1.03
CA ASP A 389 -16.16 -17.96 0.27
C ASP A 389 -16.89 -16.67 0.71
N LYS A 390 -16.24 -15.50 0.59
CA LYS A 390 -16.82 -14.20 1.02
C LYS A 390 -18.01 -13.77 0.17
N ILE A 391 -17.92 -13.95 -1.15
CA ILE A 391 -18.99 -13.55 -2.06
C ILE A 391 -20.07 -14.63 -2.20
N GLY A 392 -19.90 -15.79 -1.57
CA GLY A 392 -20.90 -16.86 -1.53
C GLY A 392 -20.94 -17.75 -2.76
N TRP A 393 -19.85 -17.86 -3.50
CA TRP A 393 -19.71 -18.81 -4.62
C TRP A 393 -19.24 -20.19 -4.16
N ARG A 394 -18.90 -20.36 -2.88
CA ARG A 394 -18.52 -21.65 -2.31
C ARG A 394 -19.38 -21.99 -1.09
N LYS A 395 -19.78 -23.25 -0.95
CA LYS A 395 -20.51 -23.78 0.22
C LYS A 395 -19.91 -25.11 0.65
N GLY A 396 -20.02 -25.42 1.94
CA GLY A 396 -19.46 -26.62 2.55
C GLY A 396 -18.87 -26.33 3.93
N TRP A 397 -18.39 -27.38 4.60
CA TRP A 397 -17.87 -27.30 5.97
C TRP A 397 -16.33 -27.34 5.94
N TRP A 398 -15.67 -26.35 6.57
CA TRP A 398 -14.21 -26.26 6.69
C TRP A 398 -13.42 -26.42 5.38
N LEU A 399 -12.74 -27.55 5.19
CA LEU A 399 -11.83 -27.80 4.05
C LEU A 399 -12.55 -28.34 2.80
N ASP A 400 -13.79 -28.81 2.93
CA ASP A 400 -14.56 -29.47 1.84
C ASP A 400 -15.55 -28.52 1.15
N LYS A 401 -15.16 -27.25 0.98
CA LYS A 401 -16.02 -26.26 0.30
C LYS A 401 -15.98 -26.44 -1.21
N GLU A 402 -17.15 -26.69 -1.78
CA GLU A 402 -17.36 -26.82 -3.21
C GLU A 402 -17.80 -25.51 -3.84
N TRP A 403 -17.37 -25.28 -5.08
CA TRP A 403 -17.82 -24.16 -5.89
C TRP A 403 -19.24 -24.43 -6.38
N LEU A 404 -20.12 -23.45 -6.21
CA LEU A 404 -21.51 -23.54 -6.65
C LEU A 404 -21.60 -23.48 -8.16
N TYR A 405 -22.49 -24.30 -8.71
CA TYR A 405 -22.97 -24.16 -10.08
C TYR A 405 -23.73 -22.84 -10.22
N PHE A 406 -23.68 -22.23 -11.40
CA PHE A 406 -24.44 -21.01 -11.69
C PHE A 406 -25.95 -21.17 -11.37
N SER A 407 -26.52 -22.33 -11.71
CA SER A 407 -27.91 -22.70 -11.38
C SER A 407 -28.20 -22.73 -9.87
N SER A 408 -27.17 -22.78 -9.03
CA SER A 408 -27.23 -22.87 -7.57
C SER A 408 -26.82 -21.57 -6.87
N LEU A 409 -26.53 -20.50 -7.63
CA LEU A 409 -26.25 -19.16 -7.10
C LEU A 409 -27.54 -18.45 -6.66
N THR A 410 -27.38 -17.47 -5.78
CA THR A 410 -28.50 -16.70 -5.22
C THR A 410 -28.70 -15.41 -6.01
N PHE A 411 -29.75 -15.35 -6.83
CA PHE A 411 -30.09 -14.16 -7.62
C PHE A 411 -31.09 -13.24 -6.91
N SER A 412 -30.67 -12.72 -5.74
CA SER A 412 -31.50 -11.83 -4.93
C SER A 412 -30.65 -10.77 -4.23
N SER A 413 -31.00 -9.50 -4.44
CA SER A 413 -30.37 -8.38 -3.72
C SER A 413 -30.64 -8.42 -2.21
N ALA A 414 -31.67 -9.12 -1.74
CA ALA A 414 -31.93 -9.26 -0.30
C ALA A 414 -31.01 -10.30 0.34
N THR A 415 -30.91 -11.50 -0.25
CA THR A 415 -30.29 -12.67 0.40
C THR A 415 -28.90 -13.03 -0.10
N ALA A 416 -28.50 -12.59 -1.30
CA ALA A 416 -27.16 -12.87 -1.80
C ALA A 416 -26.10 -12.06 -1.01
N PRO A 417 -24.87 -12.58 -0.81
CA PRO A 417 -23.80 -11.83 -0.18
C PRO A 417 -23.34 -10.62 -0.99
N ARG A 418 -22.61 -9.70 -0.36
CA ARG A 418 -21.99 -8.56 -1.04
C ARG A 418 -20.99 -9.07 -2.09
N GLY A 419 -21.02 -8.50 -3.30
CA GLY A 419 -20.15 -8.88 -4.41
C GLY A 419 -20.51 -10.22 -5.09
N HIS A 420 -21.63 -10.85 -4.72
CA HIS A 420 -22.06 -12.12 -5.30
C HIS A 420 -22.27 -12.07 -6.82
N LEU A 421 -22.69 -10.91 -7.33
CA LEU A 421 -22.93 -10.65 -8.75
C LEU A 421 -22.11 -9.42 -9.21
N PRO A 422 -21.75 -9.35 -10.50
CA PRO A 422 -22.01 -10.35 -11.53
C PRO A 422 -21.07 -11.58 -11.43
N ALA A 423 -21.61 -12.78 -11.64
CA ALA A 423 -20.88 -14.04 -11.55
C ALA A 423 -20.12 -14.39 -12.85
N LEU A 424 -20.71 -14.02 -14.00
CA LEU A 424 -20.18 -14.27 -15.34
C LEU A 424 -19.91 -15.75 -15.64
N GLU A 425 -20.85 -16.39 -16.33
CA GLU A 425 -20.72 -17.77 -16.81
C GLU A 425 -19.70 -17.88 -17.98
N PHE A 426 -18.41 -17.86 -17.67
CA PHE A 426 -17.37 -18.25 -18.62
C PHE A 426 -17.15 -19.76 -18.56
N GLY A 427 -17.89 -20.49 -19.39
CA GLY A 427 -17.62 -21.90 -19.71
C GLY A 427 -17.95 -22.89 -18.61
N ILE A 428 -19.24 -23.14 -18.36
CA ILE A 428 -19.68 -24.17 -17.41
C ILE A 428 -20.31 -25.34 -18.17
N ARG A 429 -19.47 -26.28 -18.63
CA ARG A 429 -19.88 -27.68 -18.78
C ARG A 429 -18.93 -28.51 -17.91
N TRP A 430 -19.35 -28.73 -16.67
CA TRP A 430 -18.61 -29.53 -15.68
C TRP A 430 -18.39 -30.95 -16.21
N TRP A 431 -17.16 -31.30 -16.56
CA TRP A 431 -16.71 -32.69 -16.63
C TRP A 431 -15.43 -32.82 -15.79
N TYR A 432 -15.48 -33.80 -14.88
CA TYR A 432 -14.49 -34.24 -13.88
C TYR A 432 -13.06 -33.70 -14.02
N GLY A 433 -12.68 -32.77 -13.13
CA GLY A 433 -11.29 -32.36 -12.94
C GLY A 433 -11.11 -31.42 -11.76
N SER A 434 -10.69 -31.95 -10.62
CA SER A 434 -10.30 -31.21 -9.41
C SER A 434 -8.93 -30.53 -9.55
N GLY A 435 -8.64 -29.93 -10.71
CA GLY A 435 -7.32 -29.42 -11.06
C GLY A 435 -7.16 -27.89 -10.91
N LYS A 436 -5.98 -27.46 -10.46
CA LYS A 436 -5.54 -26.04 -10.42
C LYS A 436 -5.47 -25.36 -11.80
N ALA A 437 -5.52 -26.12 -12.90
CA ALA A 437 -5.39 -25.57 -14.27
C ALA A 437 -6.67 -24.88 -14.75
N ASP A 438 -7.84 -25.45 -14.50
CA ASP A 438 -9.15 -24.86 -14.84
C ASP A 438 -9.46 -23.59 -14.04
N ALA A 439 -8.89 -23.48 -12.84
CA ALA A 439 -9.10 -22.38 -11.91
C ALA A 439 -8.72 -21.00 -12.47
N LYS A 440 -7.66 -20.95 -13.27
CA LYS A 440 -7.13 -19.71 -13.85
C LYS A 440 -8.05 -19.17 -14.95
N GLU A 441 -8.72 -20.05 -15.68
CA GLU A 441 -9.75 -19.69 -16.67
C GLU A 441 -11.04 -19.21 -15.99
N ARG A 442 -11.33 -19.70 -14.77
CA ARG A 442 -12.48 -19.30 -13.93
C ARG A 442 -12.31 -17.93 -13.23
N ALA A 443 -11.15 -17.29 -13.35
CA ALA A 443 -10.74 -16.11 -12.59
C ALA A 443 -10.82 -14.79 -13.36
N CYS A 444 -11.57 -14.75 -14.46
CA CYS A 444 -11.52 -13.63 -15.41
C CYS A 444 -11.89 -12.28 -14.81
N ASN A 445 -12.79 -12.25 -13.83
CA ASN A 445 -13.16 -11.04 -13.08
C ASN A 445 -11.94 -10.39 -12.43
N ILE A 446 -10.97 -11.19 -11.97
CA ILE A 446 -9.74 -10.70 -11.33
C ILE A 446 -8.85 -9.95 -12.31
N PHE A 447 -8.76 -10.43 -13.54
CA PHE A 447 -8.00 -9.74 -14.59
C PHE A 447 -8.70 -8.44 -15.03
N LEU A 448 -10.03 -8.38 -14.98
CA LEU A 448 -10.80 -7.16 -15.23
C LEU A 448 -10.59 -6.08 -14.16
N PHE A 449 -10.20 -6.46 -12.94
CA PHE A 449 -9.90 -5.47 -11.89
C PHE A 449 -8.74 -4.53 -12.24
N SER A 450 -7.85 -4.92 -13.15
CA SER A 450 -6.79 -4.04 -13.68
C SER A 450 -7.31 -2.93 -14.60
N ARG A 451 -8.57 -3.05 -15.06
CA ARG A 451 -9.22 -2.15 -16.02
C ARG A 451 -10.28 -1.24 -15.39
N LEU A 452 -10.71 -1.55 -14.17
CA LEU A 452 -11.52 -0.70 -13.29
C LEU A 452 -10.64 0.26 -12.50
#